data_AF-A0A445HST7-F1
#
_entry.id   AF-A0A445HST7-F1
#
_cell.length_a   1.000
_cell.length_b   1.000
_cell.length_c   1.000
_cell.angle_alpha   90.00
_cell.angle_beta   90.00
_cell.angle_gamma   90.00
#
_symmetry.space_group_name_H-M   'P 1'
#
loop_
_entity.id
_entity.type
_entity.pdbx_description
1 polymer ?
#
loop_
_entity_poly.entity_id
_entity_poly.type
_entity_poly.pdbx_seq_one_letter_code
_entity_poly.pdbx_strand_id
1 'polypeptide(L)'
;MDSICPIGLQCATEISALLSPPSPLQVQKYYHDLLTARGCSGIKVKQDGNFGKGLYADMDFKEGELVLKDPMLVGAQHPLNKIDCLVCSFCFCFIGSIELQIGRRLYMQQLRANESHGCEVGSSSKHCHEMDSSDEEESTQQCTSGSSKTKVPLPEGIVESLMNGQLVLPFSEKFSLPPAVPCPGGCGEAYYCSMSCAEADWGSSHSLLCTGESSDSARREALLKFIKHANETNDIFLLAAKAISSTMLMYRKLKAVSLEEQMKHNTSCVSNHCNLSILLEAWKPISMGHKRRWWDCIALPDDVDSSDEASFRLQIKMLAFESLQLLKTAIFDKECEPLFSLEIYGNIIGMFELNNL
;
A
#
# COMPACT_ATOMS: atom_id res chain seq x y z
N MET A 1 22.24 -23.17 -8.85
CA MET A 1 20.90 -22.68 -8.46
C MET A 1 20.36 -21.94 -9.65
N ASP A 2 19.51 -22.60 -10.43
CA ASP A 2 18.91 -22.02 -11.63
C ASP A 2 18.11 -20.77 -11.28
N SER A 3 18.20 -19.76 -12.14
CA SER A 3 17.60 -18.45 -11.90
C SER A 3 16.09 -18.59 -11.68
N ILE A 4 15.67 -18.45 -10.42
CA ILE A 4 14.27 -18.51 -9.95
C ILE A 4 13.37 -17.56 -10.75
N CYS A 5 13.93 -16.52 -11.38
CA CYS A 5 13.22 -15.62 -12.28
C CYS A 5 13.99 -15.39 -13.59
N PRO A 6 13.46 -15.78 -14.77
CA PRO A 6 14.11 -15.54 -16.07
C PRO A 6 14.35 -14.06 -16.37
N ILE A 7 13.49 -13.17 -15.86
CA ILE A 7 13.60 -11.71 -16.04
C ILE A 7 14.89 -11.17 -15.43
N GLY A 8 15.35 -11.75 -14.31
CA GLY A 8 16.58 -11.31 -13.64
C GLY A 8 17.82 -11.41 -14.53
N LEU A 9 17.86 -12.40 -15.43
CA LEU A 9 18.94 -12.56 -16.40
C LEU A 9 18.72 -11.70 -17.65
N GLN A 10 17.48 -11.60 -18.14
CA GLN A 10 17.16 -10.89 -19.38
C GLN A 10 17.26 -9.37 -19.25
N CYS A 11 16.91 -8.83 -18.09
CA CYS A 11 16.86 -7.38 -17.82
C CYS A 11 17.91 -6.95 -16.79
N ALA A 12 19.03 -7.68 -16.69
CA ALA A 12 20.03 -7.45 -15.63
C ALA A 12 20.55 -6.00 -15.60
N THR A 13 20.79 -5.40 -16.76
CA THR A 13 21.27 -4.03 -16.89
C THR A 13 20.22 -3.02 -16.43
N GLU A 14 18.97 -3.19 -16.85
CA GLU A 14 17.84 -2.33 -16.49
C GLU A 14 17.52 -2.41 -14.99
N ILE A 15 17.52 -3.62 -14.44
CA ILE A 15 17.31 -3.86 -13.00
C ILE A 15 18.43 -3.19 -12.19
N SER A 16 19.68 -3.33 -12.63
CA SER A 16 20.83 -2.67 -12.00
C SER A 16 20.68 -1.14 -12.02
N ALA A 17 20.25 -0.57 -13.15
CA ALA A 17 20.00 0.87 -13.27
C ALA A 17 18.88 1.36 -12.34
N LEU A 18 17.78 0.61 -12.23
CA LEU A 18 16.64 0.95 -11.34
C LEU A 18 17.01 0.86 -9.85
N LEU A 19 17.87 -0.08 -9.48
CA LEU A 19 18.31 -0.28 -8.09
C LEU A 19 19.52 0.57 -7.71
N SER A 20 20.19 1.20 -8.67
CA SER A 20 21.33 2.08 -8.41
C SER A 20 20.89 3.26 -7.53
N PRO A 21 21.57 3.52 -6.40
CA PRO A 21 21.22 4.64 -5.54
C PRO A 21 21.42 5.98 -6.28
N PRO A 22 20.52 6.95 -6.14
CA PRO A 22 20.69 8.26 -6.73
C PRO A 22 21.91 8.97 -6.14
N SER A 23 22.63 9.73 -6.97
CA SER A 23 23.75 10.55 -6.49
C SER A 23 23.28 11.64 -5.52
N PRO A 24 24.14 12.14 -4.62
CA PRO A 24 23.77 13.20 -3.69
C PRO A 24 23.16 14.45 -4.37
N LEU A 25 23.66 14.81 -5.56
CA LEU A 25 23.13 15.92 -6.36
C LEU A 25 21.71 15.64 -6.89
N GLN A 26 21.44 14.41 -7.33
CA GLN A 26 20.10 14.01 -7.78
C GLN A 26 19.10 14.01 -6.63
N VAL A 27 19.52 13.54 -5.46
CA VAL A 27 18.71 13.58 -4.22
C VAL A 27 18.39 15.02 -3.85
N GLN A 28 19.39 15.90 -3.79
CA GLN A 28 19.21 17.31 -3.44
C GLN A 28 18.26 18.01 -4.42
N LYS A 29 18.46 17.81 -5.72
CA LYS A 29 17.59 18.39 -6.76
C LYS A 29 16.16 17.88 -6.62
N TYR A 30 15.97 16.57 -6.46
CA TYR A 30 14.64 15.99 -6.32
C TYR A 30 13.85 16.59 -5.16
N TYR A 31 14.45 16.66 -3.97
CA TYR A 31 13.76 17.21 -2.81
C TYR A 31 13.56 18.72 -2.90
N HIS A 32 14.48 19.45 -3.51
CA HIS A 32 14.28 20.87 -3.79
C HIS A 32 13.07 21.11 -4.71
N ASP A 33 12.98 20.37 -5.81
CA ASP A 33 11.87 20.44 -6.76
C ASP A 33 10.55 20.02 -6.08
N LEU A 34 10.58 18.97 -5.26
CA LEU A 34 9.42 18.46 -4.52
C LEU A 34 8.87 19.48 -3.50
N LEU A 35 9.75 20.08 -2.70
CA LEU A 35 9.37 21.09 -1.70
C LEU A 35 8.80 22.34 -2.38
N THR A 36 9.45 22.78 -3.47
CA THR A 36 8.99 23.93 -4.28
C THR A 36 7.61 23.68 -4.87
N ALA A 37 7.39 22.52 -5.51
CA ALA A 37 6.11 22.17 -6.11
C ALA A 37 4.97 22.07 -5.08
N ARG A 38 5.30 21.78 -3.82
CA ARG A 38 4.34 21.69 -2.71
C ARG A 38 4.14 23.02 -1.97
N GLY A 39 4.83 24.09 -2.37
CA GLY A 39 4.79 25.37 -1.66
C GLY A 39 5.35 25.29 -0.24
N CYS A 40 6.19 24.29 0.06
CA CYS A 40 6.85 24.14 1.35
C CYS A 40 8.13 24.99 1.32
N SER A 41 8.15 26.08 2.08
CA SER A 41 9.29 26.98 2.19
C SER A 41 9.95 26.87 3.57
N GLY A 42 11.20 27.29 3.69
CA GLY A 42 11.89 27.31 4.99
C GLY A 42 12.42 25.98 5.47
N ILE A 43 12.38 24.93 4.64
CA ILE A 43 13.01 23.64 4.92
C ILE A 43 13.85 23.16 3.74
N LYS A 44 14.88 22.37 4.04
CA LYS A 44 15.75 21.73 3.05
C LYS A 44 16.16 20.34 3.49
N VAL A 45 16.29 19.43 2.52
CA VAL A 45 16.86 18.10 2.78
C VAL A 45 18.37 18.17 2.65
N LYS A 46 19.09 17.65 3.65
CA LYS A 46 20.55 17.48 3.60
C LYS A 46 20.92 16.04 3.91
N GLN A 47 22.06 15.63 3.38
CA GLN A 47 22.70 14.38 3.77
C GLN A 47 23.59 14.64 4.99
N ASP A 48 23.40 13.83 6.01
CA ASP A 48 24.22 13.73 7.21
C ASP A 48 25.01 12.42 7.16
N GLY A 49 26.32 12.48 7.38
CA GLY A 49 27.20 11.32 7.25
C GLY A 49 26.93 10.20 8.26
N ASN A 50 26.27 10.52 9.38
CA ASN A 50 25.99 9.57 10.46
C ASN A 50 24.54 9.06 10.44
N PHE A 51 23.59 9.89 10.00
CA PHE A 51 22.15 9.61 10.12
C PHE A 51 21.42 9.50 8.78
N GLY A 52 22.12 9.56 7.64
CA GLY A 52 21.50 9.46 6.32
C GLY A 52 20.92 10.79 5.87
N LYS A 53 19.62 10.88 5.54
CA LYS A 53 19.00 12.12 5.08
C LYS A 53 18.18 12.73 6.21
N GLY A 54 18.29 14.05 6.40
CA GLY A 54 17.51 14.80 7.37
C GLY A 54 16.83 16.01 6.76
N LEU A 55 15.74 16.45 7.39
CA LEU A 55 15.05 17.70 7.08
C LEU A 55 15.55 18.80 8.04
N TYR A 56 15.96 19.94 7.48
CA TYR A 56 16.55 21.04 8.23
C TYR A 56 15.77 22.32 7.98
N ALA A 57 15.54 23.10 9.03
CA ALA A 57 15.05 24.46 8.89
C ALA A 57 16.07 25.33 8.13
N ASP A 58 15.55 26.23 7.31
CA ASP A 58 16.27 27.29 6.59
C ASP A 58 15.79 28.68 7.00
N MET A 59 14.79 28.74 7.89
CA MET A 59 14.27 29.94 8.55
C MET A 59 13.70 29.57 9.92
N ASP A 60 13.38 30.57 10.73
CA ASP A 60 12.70 30.39 12.01
C ASP A 60 11.19 30.15 11.79
N PHE A 61 10.62 29.17 12.51
CA PHE A 61 9.18 28.89 12.53
C PHE A 61 8.57 29.34 13.86
N LYS A 62 7.31 29.79 13.83
CA LYS A 62 6.54 30.06 15.05
C LYS A 62 5.81 28.81 15.52
N GLU A 63 5.48 28.78 16.81
CA GLU A 63 4.62 27.73 17.37
C GLU A 63 3.26 27.70 16.64
N GLY A 64 2.84 26.50 16.24
CA GLY A 64 1.60 26.28 15.47
C GLY A 64 1.74 26.51 13.95
N GLU A 65 2.90 26.89 13.45
CA GLU A 65 3.13 27.07 12.01
C GLU A 65 3.24 25.73 11.27
N LEU A 66 2.59 25.63 10.11
CA LEU A 66 2.66 24.43 9.25
C LEU A 66 4.01 24.38 8.54
N VAL A 67 4.90 23.51 9.02
CA VAL A 67 6.25 23.33 8.45
C VAL A 67 6.22 22.48 7.17
N LEU A 68 5.47 21.38 7.16
CA LEU A 68 5.43 20.42 6.06
C LEU A 68 4.05 19.78 5.96
N LYS A 69 3.54 19.69 4.74
CA LYS A 69 2.42 18.81 4.38
C LYS A 69 2.91 17.83 3.33
N ASP A 70 3.02 16.56 3.70
CA ASP A 70 3.52 15.51 2.81
C ASP A 70 2.39 14.59 2.33
N PRO A 71 1.98 14.65 1.06
CA PRO A 71 1.12 13.66 0.45
C PRO A 71 1.80 12.29 0.41
N MET A 72 1.07 11.26 0.82
CA MET A 72 1.54 9.87 0.71
C MET A 72 1.95 9.54 -0.73
N LEU A 73 3.08 8.86 -0.90
CA LEU A 73 3.46 8.32 -2.20
C LEU A 73 2.62 7.08 -2.54
N VAL A 74 2.48 6.18 -1.57
CA VAL A 74 1.62 5.00 -1.62
C VAL A 74 1.03 4.81 -0.23
N GLY A 75 -0.23 4.41 -0.16
CA GLY A 75 -0.87 4.01 1.09
C GLY A 75 -1.97 2.99 0.84
N ALA A 76 -2.28 2.20 1.86
CA ALA A 76 -3.43 1.31 1.89
C ALA A 76 -4.02 1.30 3.30
N GLN A 77 -5.34 1.21 3.39
CA GLN A 77 -6.00 0.94 4.66
C GLN A 77 -5.76 -0.53 5.03
N HIS A 78 -5.26 -0.76 6.24
CA HIS A 78 -5.01 -2.10 6.77
C HIS A 78 -6.30 -2.94 6.74
N PRO A 79 -6.27 -4.23 6.33
CA PRO A 79 -7.47 -5.06 6.22
C PRO A 79 -8.31 -5.13 7.50
N LEU A 80 -7.67 -5.24 8.67
CA LEU A 80 -8.38 -5.23 9.96
C LEU A 80 -9.08 -3.89 10.24
N ASN A 81 -8.52 -2.78 9.77
CA ASN A 81 -9.07 -1.45 9.99
C ASN A 81 -10.31 -1.18 9.11
N LYS A 82 -10.43 -1.83 7.94
CA LYS A 82 -11.62 -1.76 7.07
C LYS A 82 -12.92 -2.21 7.73
N ILE A 83 -12.80 -2.98 8.80
CA ILE A 83 -13.92 -3.50 9.60
C ILE A 83 -14.44 -2.45 10.56
N ASP A 84 -13.54 -1.64 11.12
CA ASP A 84 -13.87 -0.62 12.11
C ASP A 84 -14.22 0.72 11.48
N CYS A 85 -13.66 1.04 10.31
CA CYS A 85 -13.97 2.29 9.64
C CYS A 85 -14.02 2.20 8.11
N LEU A 86 -14.95 2.98 7.56
CA LEU A 86 -15.04 3.25 6.14
C LEU A 86 -14.36 4.59 5.84
N VAL A 87 -13.26 4.54 5.11
CA VAL A 87 -12.49 5.73 4.75
C VAL A 87 -12.32 5.83 3.24
N CYS A 88 -11.97 7.03 2.77
CA CYS A 88 -11.54 7.22 1.40
C CYS A 88 -10.30 6.37 1.11
N SER A 89 -10.34 5.57 0.05
CA SER A 89 -9.25 4.67 -0.36
C SER A 89 -7.99 5.40 -0.87
N PHE A 90 -8.08 6.74 -1.04
CA PHE A 90 -6.98 7.60 -1.48
C PHE A 90 -6.40 8.46 -0.35
N CYS A 91 -7.24 9.21 0.37
CA CYS A 91 -6.78 10.17 1.39
C CYS A 91 -7.07 9.74 2.84
N PHE A 92 -7.71 8.58 3.03
CA PHE A 92 -8.04 7.99 4.34
C PHE A 92 -8.89 8.83 5.29
N CYS A 93 -9.52 9.91 4.82
CA CYS A 93 -10.55 10.57 5.63
C CYS A 93 -11.79 9.66 5.76
N PHE A 94 -12.48 9.73 6.90
CA PHE A 94 -13.77 9.06 7.09
C PHE A 94 -14.80 9.60 6.09
N ILE A 95 -15.66 8.72 5.58
CA ILE A 95 -16.69 9.05 4.57
C ILE A 95 -18.06 8.45 4.94
N GLY A 96 -19.12 8.89 4.29
CA GLY A 96 -20.49 8.46 4.54
C GLY A 96 -21.16 9.25 5.65
N SER A 97 -21.69 8.56 6.66
CA SER A 97 -22.32 9.17 7.84
C SER A 97 -21.91 8.43 9.11
N ILE A 98 -22.14 9.04 10.27
CA ILE A 98 -21.88 8.40 11.57
C ILE A 98 -22.66 7.09 11.71
N GLU A 99 -23.91 7.08 11.25
CA GLU A 99 -24.78 5.91 11.18
C GLU A 99 -24.16 4.81 10.33
N LEU A 100 -23.65 5.14 9.14
CA LEU A 100 -23.03 4.17 8.25
C LEU A 100 -21.76 3.57 8.87
N GLN A 101 -20.93 4.38 9.54
CA GLN A 101 -19.73 3.90 10.22
C GLN A 101 -20.08 2.89 11.31
N ILE A 102 -21.03 3.26 12.19
CA ILE A 102 -21.47 2.40 13.30
C ILE A 102 -22.17 1.15 12.76
N GLY A 103 -23.09 1.30 11.81
CA GLY A 103 -23.81 0.20 11.18
C GLY A 103 -22.87 -0.82 10.55
N ARG A 104 -21.88 -0.38 9.76
CA ARG A 104 -20.86 -1.26 9.17
C ARG A 104 -20.07 -2.03 10.22
N ARG A 105 -19.63 -1.35 11.28
CA ARG A 105 -18.87 -2.00 12.36
C ARG A 105 -19.70 -3.07 13.07
N LEU A 106 -20.96 -2.78 13.38
CA LEU A 106 -21.87 -3.74 14.00
C LEU A 106 -22.16 -4.94 13.09
N TYR A 107 -22.40 -4.69 11.80
CA TYR A 107 -22.60 -5.73 10.79
C TYR A 107 -21.40 -6.70 10.73
N MET A 108 -20.18 -6.17 10.64
CA MET A 108 -18.97 -6.99 10.56
C MET A 108 -18.68 -7.76 11.86
N GLN A 109 -19.01 -7.18 13.02
CA GLN A 109 -18.92 -7.89 14.30
C GLN A 109 -19.88 -9.09 14.37
N GLN A 110 -21.10 -8.95 13.83
CA GLN A 110 -22.07 -10.05 13.76
C GLN A 110 -21.59 -11.17 12.82
N LEU A 111 -21.04 -10.82 11.65
CA LEU A 111 -20.48 -11.81 10.72
C LEU A 111 -19.38 -12.65 11.39
N ARG A 112 -18.43 -12.01 12.09
CA ARG A 112 -17.36 -12.72 12.82
C ARG A 112 -17.89 -13.63 13.93
N ALA A 113 -18.89 -13.17 14.67
CA ALA A 113 -19.53 -14.00 15.71
C ALA A 113 -20.17 -15.25 15.10
N ASN A 114 -20.81 -15.12 13.94
CA ASN A 114 -21.44 -16.24 13.24
C ASN A 114 -20.42 -17.23 12.67
N GLU A 115 -19.28 -16.75 12.14
CA GLU A 115 -18.18 -17.61 11.67
C GLU A 115 -17.58 -18.43 12.83
N SER A 116 -17.43 -17.84 14.02
CA SER A 116 -16.90 -18.53 15.20
C SER A 116 -17.83 -19.63 15.76
N HIS A 117 -19.13 -19.56 15.48
CA HIS A 117 -20.11 -20.58 15.88
C HIS A 117 -20.25 -21.72 14.86
N GLY A 118 -19.60 -21.65 13.69
CA GLY A 118 -19.64 -22.67 12.63
C GLY A 118 -18.70 -23.86 12.84
N CYS A 119 -17.84 -23.85 13.86
CA CYS A 119 -16.82 -24.88 14.11
C CYS A 119 -17.01 -25.70 15.39
N GLU A 120 -18.22 -25.76 15.96
CA GLU A 120 -18.55 -26.70 17.05
C GLU A 120 -19.20 -27.99 16.54
N VAL A 121 -18.57 -28.68 15.58
CA VAL A 121 -18.80 -30.12 15.38
C VAL A 121 -17.47 -30.80 15.07
N GLY A 122 -16.78 -31.23 16.13
CA GLY A 122 -15.91 -32.40 16.13
C GLY A 122 -14.54 -32.28 15.43
N SER A 123 -13.54 -31.72 16.12
CA SER A 123 -12.25 -32.40 16.25
C SER A 123 -11.46 -31.85 17.42
N SER A 124 -11.14 -32.73 18.37
CA SER A 124 -10.21 -32.48 19.47
C SER A 124 -8.80 -32.29 18.90
N SER A 125 -8.29 -31.06 18.93
CA SER A 125 -6.87 -30.77 18.80
C SER A 125 -6.54 -29.54 19.65
N LYS A 126 -6.30 -29.77 20.94
CA LYS A 126 -5.65 -28.82 21.84
C LYS A 126 -4.19 -28.63 21.40
N HIS A 127 -3.88 -27.50 20.77
CA HIS A 127 -2.64 -26.77 21.04
C HIS A 127 -2.70 -25.39 20.39
N CYS A 128 -3.01 -24.38 21.20
CA CYS A 128 -2.63 -23.00 20.94
C CYS A 128 -1.92 -22.57 22.22
N HIS A 129 -0.59 -22.51 22.16
CA HIS A 129 0.22 -22.07 23.28
C HIS A 129 -0.05 -20.58 23.55
N GLU A 130 -0.45 -20.29 24.79
CA GLU A 130 -0.22 -19.01 25.42
C GLU A 130 1.29 -18.76 25.46
N MET A 131 1.73 -17.60 24.99
CA MET A 131 3.08 -17.10 25.19
C MET A 131 2.94 -15.73 25.89
N ASP A 132 3.25 -15.73 27.18
CA ASP A 132 3.49 -14.55 27.99
C ASP A 132 4.62 -13.72 27.35
N SER A 133 4.39 -12.43 27.17
CA SER A 133 5.44 -11.44 26.91
C SER A 133 5.45 -10.45 28.07
N SER A 134 6.57 -10.44 28.79
CA SER A 134 6.87 -9.54 29.90
C SER A 134 7.49 -8.24 29.38
N ASP A 135 6.85 -7.14 29.74
CA ASP A 135 7.33 -5.78 30.05
C ASP A 135 8.29 -5.06 29.08
N GLU A 136 7.81 -3.99 28.44
CA GLU A 136 8.15 -2.58 28.74
C GLU A 136 7.13 -1.65 28.02
N GLU A 137 6.84 -0.49 28.62
CA GLU A 137 5.58 0.25 28.42
C GLU A 137 5.58 1.27 27.27
N GLU A 138 4.51 1.29 26.45
CA GLU A 138 3.92 2.54 25.95
C GLU A 138 2.42 2.39 25.56
N SER A 139 1.57 2.86 26.48
CA SER A 139 0.16 3.26 26.36
C SER A 139 -0.66 2.86 25.12
N THR A 140 -0.96 1.58 24.95
CA THR A 140 -2.26 1.19 24.37
C THR A 140 -3.23 1.02 25.53
N GLN A 141 -4.18 1.94 25.67
CA GLN A 141 -5.36 1.74 26.52
C GLN A 141 -6.21 0.61 25.91
N GLN A 142 -5.74 -0.61 26.13
CA GLN A 142 -6.52 -1.81 26.03
C GLN A 142 -7.49 -1.77 27.20
N CYS A 143 -8.72 -1.31 26.94
CA CYS A 143 -9.82 -1.40 27.90
C CYS A 143 -10.25 -2.86 28.03
N THR A 144 -9.40 -3.71 28.60
CA THR A 144 -9.73 -5.05 29.10
C THR A 144 -9.96 -4.94 30.61
N SER A 145 -11.06 -4.29 30.98
CA SER A 145 -11.63 -4.42 32.32
C SER A 145 -12.85 -5.32 32.22
N GLY A 146 -12.75 -6.46 32.91
CA GLY A 146 -13.72 -7.53 32.91
C GLY A 146 -15.16 -7.08 33.18
N SER A 147 -16.05 -7.62 32.36
CA SER A 147 -17.35 -8.13 32.75
C SER A 147 -17.80 -9.00 31.60
N SER A 148 -18.15 -10.25 31.87
CA SER A 148 -19.04 -11.04 31.04
C SER A 148 -20.39 -10.32 30.95
N LYS A 149 -20.44 -9.18 30.26
CA LYS A 149 -21.70 -8.51 29.93
C LYS A 149 -22.36 -9.40 28.91
N THR A 150 -23.46 -10.02 29.32
CA THR A 150 -24.49 -10.51 28.41
C THR A 150 -24.60 -9.51 27.26
N LYS A 151 -24.13 -9.87 26.06
CA LYS A 151 -24.28 -9.02 24.89
C LYS A 151 -25.78 -8.81 24.72
N VAL A 152 -26.26 -7.61 25.01
CA VAL A 152 -27.66 -7.27 24.79
C VAL A 152 -27.87 -7.41 23.28
N PRO A 153 -28.76 -8.31 22.82
CA PRO A 153 -29.00 -8.49 21.41
C PRO A 153 -29.52 -7.16 20.85
N LEU A 154 -28.93 -6.72 19.73
CA LEU A 154 -29.44 -5.57 19.01
C LEU A 154 -30.82 -5.93 18.45
N PRO A 155 -31.80 -5.00 18.51
CA PRO A 155 -33.07 -5.17 17.82
C PRO A 155 -32.88 -5.51 16.34
N GLU A 156 -33.71 -6.41 15.84
CA GLU A 156 -33.69 -6.84 14.45
C GLU A 156 -33.93 -5.63 13.51
N GLY A 157 -33.16 -5.54 12.42
CA GLY A 157 -33.30 -4.44 11.46
C GLY A 157 -32.55 -3.15 11.82
N ILE A 158 -32.00 -2.99 13.03
CA ILE A 158 -31.28 -1.76 13.40
C ILE A 158 -30.02 -1.55 12.57
N VAL A 159 -29.26 -2.61 12.31
CA VAL A 159 -28.00 -2.53 11.57
C VAL A 159 -28.27 -2.08 10.13
N GLU A 160 -29.27 -2.68 9.48
CA GLU A 160 -29.72 -2.29 8.16
C GLU A 160 -30.23 -0.85 8.14
N SER A 161 -31.02 -0.45 9.15
CA SER A 161 -31.56 0.90 9.27
C SER A 161 -30.48 1.97 9.46
N LEU A 162 -29.37 1.64 10.14
CA LEU A 162 -28.21 2.52 10.25
C LEU A 162 -27.48 2.64 8.90
N MET A 163 -27.24 1.51 8.23
CA MET A 163 -26.46 1.48 6.98
C MET A 163 -27.19 2.13 5.80
N ASN A 164 -28.51 2.04 5.74
CA ASN A 164 -29.33 2.63 4.68
C ASN A 164 -29.81 4.07 4.98
N GLY A 165 -29.48 4.60 6.17
CA GLY A 165 -29.84 5.95 6.60
C GLY A 165 -31.30 6.12 7.05
N GLN A 166 -32.06 5.04 7.31
CA GLN A 166 -33.41 5.11 7.87
C GLN A 166 -33.41 5.51 9.35
N LEU A 167 -32.38 5.12 10.10
CA LEU A 167 -32.20 5.49 11.49
C LEU A 167 -31.14 6.59 11.59
N VAL A 168 -31.48 7.74 12.15
CA VAL A 168 -30.55 8.85 12.42
C VAL A 168 -30.24 8.91 13.91
N LEU A 169 -28.96 8.93 14.25
CA LEU A 169 -28.51 8.97 15.64
C LEU A 169 -28.57 10.39 16.20
N PRO A 170 -28.86 10.57 17.51
CA PRO A 170 -28.83 11.88 18.12
C PRO A 170 -27.45 12.56 17.95
N PHE A 171 -27.46 13.84 17.58
CA PHE A 171 -26.28 14.68 17.41
C PHE A 171 -25.35 14.32 16.24
N SER A 172 -25.71 13.36 15.37
CA SER A 172 -24.88 13.01 14.21
C SER A 172 -24.74 14.16 13.22
N GLU A 173 -25.68 15.11 13.20
CA GLU A 173 -25.62 16.31 12.38
C GLU A 173 -24.41 17.22 12.69
N LYS A 174 -23.84 17.10 13.89
CA LYS A 174 -22.63 17.85 14.30
C LYS A 174 -21.35 17.29 13.68
N PHE A 175 -21.40 16.11 13.08
CA PHE A 175 -20.26 15.42 12.50
C PHE A 175 -20.49 15.18 11.01
N SER A 176 -20.34 16.25 10.22
CA SER A 176 -20.47 16.16 8.77
C SER A 176 -19.27 15.40 8.17
N LEU A 177 -19.56 14.26 7.54
CA LEU A 177 -18.58 13.48 6.79
C LEU A 177 -18.79 13.67 5.27
N PRO A 178 -17.72 13.61 4.45
CA PRO A 178 -17.83 13.59 3.00
C PRO A 178 -18.67 12.41 2.48
N PRO A 179 -19.28 12.51 1.29
CA PRO A 179 -20.03 11.40 0.70
C PRO A 179 -19.14 10.19 0.40
N ALA A 180 -19.75 9.01 0.30
CA ALA A 180 -19.09 7.79 -0.12
C ALA A 180 -19.29 7.57 -1.64
N VAL A 181 -18.33 8.05 -2.44
CA VAL A 181 -18.32 7.85 -3.90
C VAL A 181 -17.74 6.46 -4.20
N PRO A 182 -18.47 5.57 -4.89
CA PRO A 182 -17.96 4.24 -5.23
C PRO A 182 -16.86 4.31 -6.28
N CYS A 183 -16.02 3.28 -6.34
CA CYS A 183 -15.03 3.14 -7.40
C CYS A 183 -15.64 3.18 -8.81
N PRO A 184 -15.08 3.97 -9.74
CA PRO A 184 -15.60 4.06 -11.12
C PRO A 184 -15.50 2.72 -11.87
N GLY A 185 -14.59 1.84 -11.45
CA GLY A 185 -14.47 0.49 -12.01
C GLY A 185 -15.49 -0.51 -11.47
N GLY A 186 -16.23 -0.18 -10.41
CA GLY A 186 -17.27 -1.04 -9.83
C GLY A 186 -16.73 -2.22 -9.02
N CYS A 187 -15.61 -2.08 -8.31
CA CYS A 187 -15.00 -3.18 -7.53
C CYS A 187 -15.71 -3.52 -6.22
N GLY A 188 -16.68 -2.69 -5.78
CA GLY A 188 -17.39 -2.88 -4.51
C GLY A 188 -16.56 -2.64 -3.23
N GLU A 189 -15.23 -2.61 -3.34
CA GLU A 189 -14.31 -2.49 -2.22
C GLU A 189 -13.85 -1.05 -1.95
N ALA A 190 -13.50 -0.31 -3.00
CA ALA A 190 -12.94 1.03 -2.87
C ALA A 190 -14.02 2.12 -2.94
N TYR A 191 -13.93 3.06 -2.00
CA TYR A 191 -14.80 4.23 -1.88
C TYR A 191 -13.96 5.49 -1.67
N TYR A 192 -14.49 6.64 -2.07
CA TYR A 192 -13.77 7.91 -2.10
C TYR A 192 -14.61 9.04 -1.52
N CYS A 193 -13.95 10.05 -0.94
CA CYS A 193 -14.64 11.23 -0.42
C CYS A 193 -15.13 12.19 -1.51
N SER A 194 -14.66 12.02 -2.75
CA SER A 194 -15.00 12.85 -3.90
C SER A 194 -14.61 12.17 -5.21
N MET A 195 -15.15 12.67 -6.33
CA MET A 195 -14.74 12.27 -7.68
C MET A 195 -13.25 12.55 -7.92
N SER A 196 -12.73 13.67 -7.42
CA SER A 196 -11.30 14.01 -7.55
C SER A 196 -10.39 12.98 -6.88
N CYS A 197 -10.75 12.47 -5.69
CA CYS A 197 -9.99 11.38 -5.06
C CYS A 197 -10.11 10.06 -5.83
N ALA A 198 -11.29 9.76 -6.39
CA ALA A 198 -11.49 8.57 -7.22
C ALA A 198 -10.62 8.62 -8.48
N GLU A 199 -10.61 9.76 -9.18
CA GLU A 199 -9.79 9.98 -10.38
C GLU A 199 -8.29 9.98 -10.08
N ALA A 200 -7.89 10.58 -8.96
CA ALA A 200 -6.50 10.60 -8.52
C ALA A 200 -5.99 9.18 -8.23
N ASP A 201 -6.75 8.36 -7.50
CA ASP A 201 -6.39 6.96 -7.22
C ASP A 201 -6.42 6.09 -8.49
N TRP A 202 -7.43 6.29 -9.34
CA TRP A 202 -7.54 5.62 -10.64
C TRP A 202 -6.32 5.87 -11.52
N GLY A 203 -5.92 7.13 -11.62
CA GLY A 203 -4.77 7.57 -12.40
C GLY A 203 -3.42 7.30 -11.74
N SER A 204 -3.37 6.96 -10.44
CA SER A 204 -2.13 6.67 -9.72
C SER A 204 -1.86 5.18 -9.57
N SER A 205 -2.86 4.31 -9.39
CA SER A 205 -2.61 2.86 -9.25
C SER A 205 -3.85 2.00 -9.46
N HIS A 206 -5.02 2.47 -9.04
CA HIS A 206 -6.21 1.64 -8.90
C HIS A 206 -6.72 1.07 -10.22
N SER A 207 -6.56 1.78 -11.35
CA SER A 207 -6.98 1.28 -12.67
C SER A 207 -6.34 -0.07 -13.08
N LEU A 208 -5.13 -0.35 -12.57
CA LEU A 208 -4.45 -1.63 -12.78
C LEU A 208 -4.86 -2.70 -11.76
N LEU A 209 -5.21 -2.29 -10.54
CA LEU A 209 -5.49 -3.16 -9.40
C LEU A 209 -7.00 -3.33 -9.12
N CYS A 210 -7.86 -2.74 -9.94
CA CYS A 210 -9.31 -2.80 -9.78
C CYS A 210 -9.84 -4.19 -10.13
N THR A 211 -10.65 -4.75 -9.22
CA THR A 211 -11.34 -6.04 -9.38
C THR A 211 -12.79 -5.88 -9.85
N GLY A 212 -13.19 -4.69 -10.31
CA GLY A 212 -14.56 -4.43 -10.75
C GLY A 212 -14.87 -5.02 -12.13
N GLU A 213 -16.16 -5.14 -12.44
CA GLU A 213 -16.67 -5.81 -13.65
C GLU A 213 -16.23 -5.15 -14.96
N SER A 214 -15.84 -3.87 -14.90
CA SER A 214 -15.27 -3.13 -16.03
C SER A 214 -13.88 -3.64 -16.47
N SER A 215 -13.24 -4.51 -15.68
CA SER A 215 -11.96 -5.13 -16.00
C SER A 215 -12.11 -6.46 -16.74
N ASP A 216 -11.12 -6.78 -17.59
CA ASP A 216 -10.99 -8.11 -18.20
C ASP A 216 -11.10 -9.24 -17.16
N SER A 217 -11.86 -10.29 -17.47
CA SER A 217 -12.22 -11.35 -16.52
C SER A 217 -11.01 -12.16 -16.07
N ALA A 218 -10.06 -12.45 -16.96
CA ALA A 218 -8.85 -13.19 -16.62
C ALA A 218 -7.93 -12.37 -15.72
N ARG A 219 -7.76 -11.08 -16.03
CA ARG A 219 -7.05 -10.14 -15.14
C ARG A 219 -7.70 -10.06 -13.77
N ARG A 220 -9.03 -9.94 -13.71
CA ARG A 220 -9.78 -9.86 -12.45
C ARG A 220 -9.58 -11.10 -11.60
N GLU A 221 -9.66 -12.29 -12.19
CA GLU A 221 -9.42 -13.55 -11.47
C GLU A 221 -7.99 -13.63 -10.91
N ALA A 222 -6.99 -13.23 -11.69
CA ALA A 222 -5.60 -13.17 -11.26
C ALA A 222 -5.39 -12.18 -10.10
N LEU A 223 -6.00 -10.99 -10.18
CA LEU A 223 -5.96 -10.00 -9.09
C LEU A 223 -6.59 -10.52 -7.81
N LEU A 224 -7.73 -11.22 -7.89
CA LEU A 224 -8.38 -11.81 -6.72
C LEU A 224 -7.48 -12.84 -6.04
N LYS A 225 -6.78 -13.68 -6.81
CA LYS A 225 -5.79 -14.62 -6.26
C LYS A 225 -4.63 -13.91 -5.57
N PHE A 226 -4.10 -12.84 -6.19
CA PHE A 226 -3.07 -12.00 -5.60
C PHE A 226 -3.51 -11.35 -4.28
N ILE A 227 -4.68 -10.72 -4.26
CA ILE A 227 -5.23 -10.04 -3.07
C ILE A 227 -5.46 -11.04 -1.94
N LYS A 228 -6.01 -12.21 -2.28
CA LYS A 228 -6.20 -13.30 -1.31
C LYS A 228 -4.86 -13.72 -0.69
N HIS A 229 -3.86 -14.02 -1.51
CA HIS A 229 -2.52 -14.37 -1.04
C HIS A 229 -1.93 -13.29 -0.13
N ALA A 230 -2.02 -12.01 -0.52
CA ALA A 230 -1.51 -10.90 0.29
C ALA A 230 -2.23 -10.81 1.65
N ASN A 231 -3.56 -10.92 1.68
CA ASN A 231 -4.32 -10.89 2.93
C ASN A 231 -4.04 -12.09 3.85
N GLU A 232 -3.72 -13.26 3.29
CA GLU A 232 -3.44 -14.48 4.04
C GLU A 232 -1.98 -14.58 4.53
N THR A 233 -1.07 -13.80 3.95
CA THR A 233 0.38 -13.95 4.19
C THR A 233 1.04 -12.67 4.68
N ASN A 234 1.03 -11.60 3.87
CA ASN A 234 1.59 -10.31 4.23
C ASN A 234 0.97 -9.18 3.40
N ASP A 235 0.35 -8.20 4.08
CA ASP A 235 -0.36 -7.09 3.46
C ASP A 235 0.57 -6.07 2.77
N ILE A 236 1.88 -6.09 3.08
CA ILE A 236 2.91 -5.29 2.40
C ILE A 236 2.92 -5.53 0.89
N PHE A 237 2.48 -6.71 0.43
CA PHE A 237 2.38 -7.02 -0.98
C PHE A 237 1.38 -6.11 -1.71
N LEU A 238 0.31 -5.67 -1.03
CA LEU A 238 -0.63 -4.71 -1.57
C LEU A 238 0.03 -3.34 -1.80
N LEU A 239 0.89 -2.89 -0.88
CA LEU A 239 1.67 -1.66 -1.04
C LEU A 239 2.69 -1.80 -2.18
N ALA A 240 3.38 -2.93 -2.28
CA ALA A 240 4.32 -3.20 -3.35
C ALA A 240 3.63 -3.22 -4.73
N ALA A 241 2.44 -3.80 -4.83
CA ALA A 241 1.62 -3.79 -6.05
C ALA A 241 1.19 -2.37 -6.45
N LYS A 242 0.82 -1.52 -5.48
CA LYS A 242 0.53 -0.10 -5.73
C LYS A 242 1.76 0.62 -6.25
N ALA A 243 2.94 0.43 -5.65
CA ALA A 243 4.18 1.06 -6.11
C ALA A 243 4.55 0.69 -7.56
N ILE A 244 4.43 -0.59 -7.92
CA ILE A 244 4.63 -1.06 -9.30
C ILE A 244 3.60 -0.42 -10.23
N SER A 245 2.32 -0.47 -9.87
CA SER A 245 1.24 0.08 -10.68
C SER A 245 1.39 1.58 -10.91
N SER A 246 1.79 2.33 -9.89
CA SER A 246 2.08 3.77 -10.00
C SER A 246 3.24 4.07 -10.92
N THR A 247 4.31 3.28 -10.83
CA THR A 247 5.45 3.42 -11.75
C THR A 247 5.02 3.14 -13.19
N MET A 248 4.24 2.07 -13.43
CA MET A 248 3.75 1.71 -14.76
C MET A 248 2.84 2.79 -15.36
N LEU A 249 1.89 3.31 -14.58
CA LEU A 249 0.98 4.37 -15.03
C LEU A 249 1.72 5.68 -15.29
N MET A 250 2.70 6.03 -14.45
CA MET A 250 3.55 7.20 -14.67
C MET A 250 4.41 7.04 -15.93
N TYR A 251 4.99 5.87 -16.15
CA TYR A 251 5.74 5.54 -17.37
C TYR A 251 4.86 5.74 -18.62
N ARG A 252 3.63 5.22 -18.61
CA ARG A 252 2.68 5.40 -19.73
C ARG A 252 2.36 6.87 -20.00
N LYS A 253 2.14 7.68 -18.95
CA LYS A 253 1.89 9.12 -19.07
C LYS A 253 3.09 9.85 -19.67
N LEU A 254 4.28 9.64 -19.14
CA LEU A 254 5.52 10.28 -19.63
C LEU A 254 5.83 9.89 -21.08
N LYS A 255 5.60 8.61 -21.43
CA LYS A 255 5.78 8.12 -22.79
C LYS A 255 4.80 8.77 -23.77
N ALA A 256 3.52 8.90 -23.40
CA ALA A 256 2.54 9.59 -24.24
C ALA A 256 2.95 11.03 -24.53
N VAL A 257 3.38 11.78 -23.50
CA VAL A 257 3.88 13.16 -23.66
C VAL A 257 5.09 13.21 -24.60
N SER A 258 6.06 12.29 -24.42
CA SER A 258 7.26 12.25 -25.28
C SER A 258 6.91 11.97 -26.75
N LEU A 259 5.95 11.08 -27.02
CA LEU A 259 5.49 10.78 -28.38
C LEU A 259 4.80 11.99 -29.02
N GLU A 260 3.98 12.72 -28.27
CA GLU A 260 3.33 13.95 -28.75
C GLU A 260 4.35 15.05 -29.11
N GLU A 261 5.41 15.20 -28.32
CA GLU A 261 6.50 16.13 -28.61
C GLU A 261 7.30 15.71 -29.85
N GLN A 262 7.57 14.42 -30.03
CA GLN A 262 8.27 13.91 -31.20
C GLN A 262 7.48 14.11 -32.50
N MET A 263 6.16 13.94 -32.46
CA MET A 263 5.29 14.24 -33.60
C MET A 263 5.32 15.73 -33.98
N LYS A 264 5.46 16.63 -33.00
CA LYS A 264 5.60 18.08 -33.25
C LYS A 264 6.97 18.44 -33.83
N HIS A 265 8.02 17.69 -33.51
CA HIS A 265 9.40 17.98 -33.89
C HIS A 265 9.96 17.10 -35.04
N ASN A 266 9.12 16.32 -35.73
CA ASN A 266 9.50 15.45 -36.87
C ASN A 266 10.77 14.60 -36.63
N THR A 267 10.99 14.16 -35.40
CA THR A 267 12.18 13.38 -35.03
C THR A 267 11.78 11.93 -34.80
N SER A 268 12.23 11.02 -35.67
CA SER A 268 11.94 9.58 -35.59
C SER A 268 13.14 8.82 -35.02
N CYS A 269 13.10 8.46 -33.74
CA CYS A 269 13.82 7.28 -33.23
C CYS A 269 13.34 6.92 -31.80
N VAL A 270 12.40 5.98 -31.66
CA VAL A 270 12.16 5.32 -30.37
C VAL A 270 13.23 4.23 -30.21
N SER A 271 14.33 4.57 -29.55
CA SER A 271 15.35 3.59 -29.17
C SER A 271 14.99 2.94 -27.83
N ASN A 272 15.49 1.72 -27.58
CA ASN A 272 15.34 1.05 -26.27
C ASN A 272 15.89 1.89 -25.11
N HIS A 273 16.92 2.70 -25.37
CA HIS A 273 17.48 3.64 -24.40
C HIS A 273 16.47 4.73 -23.98
N CYS A 274 15.60 5.18 -24.90
CA CYS A 274 14.54 6.14 -24.61
C CYS A 274 13.51 5.53 -23.63
N ASN A 275 13.08 4.29 -23.86
CA ASN A 275 12.13 3.61 -22.97
C ASN A 275 12.68 3.44 -21.54
N LEU A 276 13.94 3.02 -21.41
CA LEU A 276 14.58 2.90 -20.08
C LEU A 276 14.68 4.25 -19.38
N SER A 277 15.04 5.33 -20.09
CA SER A 277 15.10 6.68 -19.50
C SER A 277 13.75 7.14 -18.97
N ILE A 278 12.66 6.88 -19.71
CA ILE A 278 11.30 7.22 -19.26
C ILE A 278 10.92 6.37 -18.05
N LEU A 279 11.27 5.09 -18.03
CA LEU A 279 11.01 4.20 -16.89
C LEU A 279 11.79 4.64 -15.64
N LEU A 280 13.05 5.05 -15.78
CA LEU A 280 13.85 5.59 -14.68
C LEU A 280 13.24 6.88 -14.11
N GLU A 281 12.71 7.76 -14.95
CA GLU A 281 12.01 8.98 -14.48
C GLU A 281 10.69 8.63 -13.77
N ALA A 282 9.93 7.65 -14.28
CA ALA A 282 8.73 7.14 -13.60
C ALA A 282 9.03 6.48 -12.24
N TRP A 283 10.16 5.78 -12.14
CA TRP A 283 10.63 5.09 -10.93
C TRP A 283 11.25 6.03 -9.89
N LYS A 284 11.58 7.27 -10.28
CA LYS A 284 12.31 8.23 -9.47
C LYS A 284 11.75 8.46 -8.06
N PRO A 285 10.42 8.54 -7.82
CA PRO A 285 9.91 8.66 -6.45
C PRO A 285 10.31 7.46 -5.57
N ILE A 286 10.25 6.25 -6.12
CA ILE A 286 10.65 5.03 -5.43
C ILE A 286 12.17 4.98 -5.26
N SER A 287 12.94 5.47 -6.23
CA SER A 287 14.42 5.46 -6.17
C SER A 287 14.97 6.23 -4.97
N MET A 288 14.24 7.24 -4.48
CA MET A 288 14.64 8.08 -3.33
C MET A 288 14.48 7.39 -1.97
N GLY A 289 13.70 6.32 -1.87
CA GLY A 289 13.56 5.53 -0.64
C GLY A 289 14.82 4.71 -0.35
N HIS A 290 15.16 4.52 0.92
CA HIS A 290 16.18 3.54 1.32
C HIS A 290 15.61 2.14 1.10
N LYS A 291 16.33 1.29 0.37
CA LYS A 291 15.86 -0.02 -0.08
C LYS A 291 16.90 -1.08 0.24
N ARG A 292 16.45 -2.23 0.74
CA ARG A 292 17.18 -3.49 0.79
C ARG A 292 16.20 -4.59 0.40
N ARG A 293 16.69 -5.73 -0.06
CA ARG A 293 15.84 -6.91 -0.25
C ARG A 293 15.20 -7.28 1.08
N TRP A 294 13.88 -7.51 1.05
CA TRP A 294 13.10 -7.86 2.23
C TRP A 294 13.69 -9.04 3.01
N TRP A 295 14.02 -10.14 2.33
CA TRP A 295 14.61 -11.29 2.99
C TRP A 295 15.98 -10.99 3.60
N ASP A 296 16.73 -9.97 3.15
CA ASP A 296 18.01 -9.59 3.76
C ASP A 296 17.85 -8.61 4.94
N CYS A 297 16.65 -8.07 5.18
CA CYS A 297 16.44 -6.97 6.13
C CYS A 297 15.34 -7.18 7.16
N ILE A 298 14.42 -8.11 6.94
CA ILE A 298 13.38 -8.46 7.92
C ILE A 298 14.04 -8.95 9.22
N ALA A 299 13.49 -8.58 10.38
CA ALA A 299 13.97 -9.10 11.65
C ALA A 299 13.79 -10.62 11.71
N LEU A 300 14.70 -11.31 12.39
CA LEU A 300 14.51 -12.72 12.71
C LEU A 300 13.49 -12.81 13.85
N PRO A 301 12.41 -13.58 13.73
CA PRO A 301 11.49 -13.82 14.83
C PRO A 301 12.18 -14.46 16.04
N ASP A 302 11.74 -14.14 17.25
CA ASP A 302 12.34 -14.65 18.50
C ASP A 302 12.27 -16.18 18.63
N ASP A 303 11.33 -16.83 17.93
CA ASP A 303 11.12 -18.28 17.90
C ASP A 303 11.98 -19.00 16.85
N VAL A 304 12.76 -18.28 16.05
CA VAL A 304 13.68 -18.87 15.06
C VAL A 304 15.10 -18.89 15.59
N ASP A 305 15.68 -20.08 15.73
CA ASP A 305 17.10 -20.21 16.09
C ASP A 305 17.98 -19.59 15.00
N SER A 306 19.04 -18.91 15.41
CA SER A 306 20.13 -18.45 14.55
C SER A 306 20.64 -19.51 13.56
N SER A 307 20.62 -20.81 13.92
CA SER A 307 21.00 -21.89 13.00
C SER A 307 20.06 -22.06 11.82
N ASP A 308 18.79 -21.65 11.97
CA ASP A 308 17.74 -21.78 10.96
C ASP A 308 17.54 -20.51 10.13
N GLU A 309 18.32 -19.44 10.39
CA GLU A 309 18.19 -18.16 9.68
C GLU A 309 18.22 -18.35 8.16
N ALA A 310 19.15 -19.13 7.61
CA ALA A 310 19.25 -19.33 6.18
C ALA A 310 17.97 -19.95 5.57
N SER A 311 17.32 -20.86 6.30
CA SER A 311 16.05 -21.48 5.90
C SER A 311 14.91 -20.47 5.95
N PHE A 312 14.80 -19.69 7.03
CA PHE A 312 13.83 -18.62 7.17
C PHE A 312 13.93 -17.59 6.04
N ARG A 313 15.14 -17.10 5.76
CA ARG A 313 15.43 -16.13 4.70
C ARG A 313 15.01 -16.66 3.33
N LEU A 314 15.24 -17.96 3.07
CA LEU A 314 14.79 -18.62 1.84
C LEU A 314 13.26 -18.69 1.75
N GLN A 315 12.57 -19.00 2.85
CA GLN A 315 11.10 -19.02 2.88
C GLN A 315 10.51 -17.63 2.58
N ILE A 316 11.04 -16.57 3.21
CA ILE A 316 10.62 -15.18 2.94
C ILE A 316 10.85 -14.81 1.47
N LYS A 317 12.00 -15.19 0.90
CA LYS A 317 12.29 -14.97 -0.52
C LYS A 317 11.30 -15.72 -1.42
N MET A 318 10.89 -16.93 -1.04
CA MET A 318 9.95 -17.73 -1.82
C MET A 318 8.52 -17.19 -1.74
N LEU A 319 8.13 -16.68 -0.58
CA LEU A 319 6.85 -16.00 -0.40
C LEU A 319 6.76 -14.75 -1.30
N ALA A 320 7.81 -13.92 -1.33
CA ALA A 320 7.87 -12.77 -2.23
C ALA A 320 7.81 -13.17 -3.71
N PHE A 321 8.42 -14.32 -4.08
CA PHE A 321 8.38 -14.83 -5.44
C PHE A 321 6.98 -15.30 -5.86
N GLU A 322 6.28 -16.03 -5.00
CA GLU A 322 4.90 -16.47 -5.25
C GLU A 322 3.97 -15.28 -5.44
N SER A 323 4.02 -14.32 -4.52
CA SER A 323 3.27 -13.06 -4.59
C SER A 323 3.55 -12.31 -5.90
N LEU A 324 4.82 -12.22 -6.30
CA LEU A 324 5.21 -11.59 -7.58
C LEU A 324 4.65 -12.33 -8.80
N GLN A 325 4.62 -13.67 -8.80
CA GLN A 325 4.04 -14.42 -9.92
C GLN A 325 2.54 -14.12 -10.06
N LEU A 326 1.80 -14.09 -8.95
CA LEU A 326 0.38 -13.74 -8.96
C LEU A 326 0.14 -12.32 -9.49
N LEU A 327 0.93 -11.34 -9.03
CA LEU A 327 0.86 -9.96 -9.52
C LEU A 327 1.21 -9.86 -11.00
N LYS A 328 2.24 -10.59 -11.45
CA LYS A 328 2.65 -10.63 -12.85
C LYS A 328 1.54 -11.17 -13.74
N THR A 329 0.89 -12.27 -13.34
CA THR A 329 -0.27 -12.80 -14.09
C THR A 329 -1.38 -11.76 -14.24
N ALA A 330 -1.55 -10.89 -13.25
CA ALA A 330 -2.59 -9.87 -13.25
C ALA A 330 -2.26 -8.64 -14.11
N ILE A 331 -1.06 -8.06 -13.97
CA ILE A 331 -0.80 -6.69 -14.48
C ILE A 331 0.49 -6.57 -15.32
N PHE A 332 1.09 -7.68 -15.75
CA PHE A 332 2.34 -7.63 -16.51
C PHE A 332 2.25 -6.79 -17.79
N ASP A 333 3.28 -5.97 -17.99
CA ASP A 333 3.48 -5.17 -19.20
C ASP A 333 4.93 -5.36 -19.66
N LYS A 334 5.10 -5.76 -20.92
CA LYS A 334 6.42 -6.07 -21.50
C LYS A 334 7.33 -4.84 -21.51
N GLU A 335 6.78 -3.63 -21.64
CA GLU A 335 7.57 -2.41 -21.63
C GLU A 335 8.10 -2.05 -20.24
N CYS A 336 7.46 -2.57 -19.20
CA CYS A 336 7.84 -2.40 -17.80
C CYS A 336 8.38 -3.71 -17.19
N GLU A 337 8.81 -4.67 -18.01
CA GLU A 337 9.24 -6.00 -17.58
C GLU A 337 10.29 -5.99 -16.44
N PRO A 338 11.28 -5.08 -16.39
CA PRO A 338 12.24 -5.02 -15.28
C PRO A 338 11.59 -4.86 -13.90
N LEU A 339 10.43 -4.20 -13.81
CA LEU A 339 9.70 -4.01 -12.54
C LEU A 339 9.17 -5.33 -11.96
N PHE A 340 9.00 -6.35 -12.80
CA PHE A 340 8.52 -7.69 -12.41
C PHE A 340 9.66 -8.67 -12.12
N SER A 341 10.83 -8.16 -11.77
CA SER A 341 11.93 -8.97 -11.23
C SER A 341 11.81 -9.14 -9.73
N LEU A 342 12.21 -10.31 -9.21
CA LEU A 342 12.21 -10.58 -7.78
C LEU A 342 13.12 -9.60 -7.01
N GLU A 343 14.19 -9.13 -7.65
CA GLU A 343 15.11 -8.13 -7.12
C GLU A 343 14.42 -6.79 -6.88
N ILE A 344 13.69 -6.26 -7.88
CA ILE A 344 12.93 -5.01 -7.72
C ILE A 344 11.83 -5.20 -6.67
N TYR A 345 11.04 -6.26 -6.79
CA TYR A 345 9.91 -6.51 -5.89
C TYR A 345 10.36 -6.65 -4.43
N GLY A 346 11.41 -7.43 -4.17
CA GLY A 346 11.99 -7.59 -2.84
C GLY A 346 12.55 -6.30 -2.26
N ASN A 347 13.11 -5.40 -3.09
CA ASN A 347 13.58 -4.08 -2.65
C ASN A 347 12.44 -3.10 -2.37
N ILE A 348 11.32 -3.18 -3.10
CA ILE A 348 10.11 -2.39 -2.78
C ILE A 348 9.54 -2.85 -1.44
N ILE A 349 9.42 -4.16 -1.22
CA ILE A 349 8.91 -4.69 0.05
C ILE A 349 9.84 -4.28 1.21
N GLY A 350 11.14 -4.50 1.07
CA GLY A 350 12.10 -4.12 2.11
C GLY A 350 12.18 -2.61 2.33
N MET A 351 11.80 -1.78 1.33
CA MET A 351 11.60 -0.34 1.53
C MET A 351 10.53 -0.08 2.58
N PHE A 352 9.37 -0.73 2.48
CA PHE A 352 8.30 -0.51 3.44
C PHE A 352 8.64 -1.12 4.80
N GLU A 353 9.25 -2.32 4.83
CA GLU A 353 9.69 -2.97 6.06
C GLU A 353 10.65 -2.09 6.87
N LEU A 354 11.70 -1.58 6.24
CA LEU A 354 12.72 -0.77 6.91
C LEU A 354 12.23 0.60 7.38
N ASN A 355 11.12 1.08 6.82
CA ASN A 355 10.54 2.38 7.15
C ASN A 355 9.23 2.26 7.95
N ASN A 356 8.85 1.02 8.33
CA ASN A 356 7.75 0.72 9.25
C ASN A 356 8.22 0.54 10.71
N LEU A 357 9.52 0.76 10.98
CA LEU A 357 10.13 0.62 12.30
C LEU A 357 9.90 1.83 13.21
#